data_AF-A0A1I5RLD6-F1
#
_entry.id   AF-A0A1I5RLD6-F1
#
_cell.length_a   1.000
_cell.length_b   1.000
_cell.length_c   1.000
_cell.angle_alpha   90.00
_cell.angle_beta   90.00
_cell.angle_gamma   90.00
#
_symmetry.space_group_name_H-M   'P 1'
#
loop_
_entity.id
_entity.type
_entity.pdbx_description
1 polymer ?
#
loop_
_entity_poly.entity_id
_entity_poly.type
_entity_poly.pdbx_seq_one_letter_code
_entity_poly.pdbx_strand_id
1 'polypeptide(L)'
;MKKVLVDNMNSVDDWFKWSESKGQSVEKARSNKVGTLQWEYPDVLYSFLGIYTLGIWSFYKDDQKQGISLSGIIIKNNEGHNLYNRKYLSKTHRKYHALNETEELKTFIEHYSTIGNVCPTWPGGNEHRGKSHCYDIPDVYYKRHERWYRELVTQNPTAFLKDVVDSGFAVVETSDLLERVDTPKKYISFLKHVNHVIDKRNELLMKIVKEER
;
A
#
# COMPACT_ATOMS: atom_id res chain seq x y z
N MET A 1 -26.08 -3.59 -8.25
CA MET A 1 -24.93 -2.74 -7.85
C MET A 1 -24.13 -2.40 -9.09
N LYS A 2 -23.82 -1.11 -9.34
CA LYS A 2 -22.93 -0.72 -10.45
C LYS A 2 -21.52 -1.26 -10.17
N LYS A 3 -20.91 -1.91 -11.16
CA LYS A 3 -19.53 -2.42 -11.07
C LYS A 3 -18.57 -1.22 -11.04
N VAL A 4 -17.79 -1.08 -9.98
CA VAL A 4 -16.69 -0.09 -9.93
C VAL A 4 -15.54 -0.64 -10.76
N LEU A 5 -15.09 0.13 -11.74
CA LEU A 5 -13.91 -0.21 -12.53
C LEU A 5 -12.65 0.14 -11.74
N VAL A 6 -11.59 -0.63 -11.95
CA VAL A 6 -10.29 -0.43 -11.26
C VAL A 6 -9.68 0.96 -11.48
N ASP A 7 -10.12 1.68 -12.52
CA ASP A 7 -9.65 3.02 -12.87
C ASP A 7 -10.54 4.15 -12.33
N ASN A 8 -11.65 3.82 -11.66
CA ASN A 8 -12.67 4.79 -11.23
C ASN A 8 -12.91 4.71 -9.70
N MET A 9 -11.84 4.56 -8.92
CA MET A 9 -11.92 4.55 -7.46
C MET A 9 -11.45 5.89 -6.92
N ASN A 10 -12.32 6.61 -6.21
CA ASN A 10 -12.01 7.94 -5.65
C ASN A 10 -12.32 8.02 -4.15
N SER A 11 -12.75 6.90 -3.54
CA SER A 11 -13.14 6.84 -2.14
C SER A 11 -12.87 5.48 -1.53
N VAL A 12 -12.82 5.41 -0.20
CA VAL A 12 -12.68 4.16 0.56
C VAL A 12 -13.84 3.20 0.25
N ASP A 13 -15.06 3.73 0.15
CA ASP A 13 -16.26 2.98 -0.25
C ASP A 13 -16.09 2.35 -1.65
N ASP A 14 -15.53 3.09 -2.61
CA ASP A 14 -15.31 2.59 -3.97
C ASP A 14 -14.23 1.52 -4.00
N TRP A 15 -13.15 1.69 -3.23
CA TRP A 15 -12.12 0.68 -3.09
C TRP A 15 -12.69 -0.63 -2.53
N PHE A 16 -13.49 -0.58 -1.46
CA PHE A 16 -14.09 -1.79 -0.90
C PHE A 16 -15.06 -2.45 -1.89
N LYS A 17 -15.93 -1.68 -2.57
CA LYS A 17 -16.83 -2.20 -3.61
C LYS A 17 -16.07 -2.87 -4.75
N TRP A 18 -14.97 -2.27 -5.20
CA TRP A 18 -14.10 -2.86 -6.23
C TRP A 18 -13.43 -4.13 -5.71
N SER A 19 -12.86 -4.11 -4.51
CA SER A 19 -12.13 -5.24 -3.91
C SER A 19 -13.02 -6.47 -3.65
N GLU A 20 -14.32 -6.26 -3.41
CA GLU A 20 -15.31 -7.32 -3.26
C GLU A 20 -15.87 -7.80 -4.59
N SER A 21 -15.77 -6.97 -5.64
CA SER A 21 -16.12 -7.39 -6.98
C SER A 21 -15.15 -8.50 -7.44
N LYS A 22 -15.64 -9.53 -8.13
CA LYS A 22 -14.79 -10.52 -8.84
C LYS A 22 -14.10 -9.89 -10.07
N GLY A 23 -13.74 -8.62 -9.98
CA GLY A 23 -13.12 -7.84 -11.03
C GLY A 23 -11.68 -8.25 -11.31
N GLN A 24 -11.09 -7.57 -12.28
CA GLN A 24 -9.68 -7.71 -12.62
C GLN A 24 -8.82 -7.07 -11.52
N SER A 25 -7.75 -7.73 -11.11
CA SER A 25 -6.76 -7.15 -10.18
C SER A 25 -6.00 -6.00 -10.84
N VAL A 26 -5.29 -5.18 -10.05
CA VAL A 26 -4.52 -4.04 -10.57
C VAL A 26 -3.45 -4.53 -11.56
N GLU A 27 -2.70 -5.56 -11.19
CA GLU A 27 -1.63 -6.16 -11.98
C GLU A 27 -2.18 -6.67 -13.31
N LYS A 28 -3.31 -7.38 -13.26
CA LYS A 28 -3.95 -7.92 -14.45
C LYS A 28 -4.49 -6.80 -15.34
N ALA A 29 -4.95 -5.69 -14.78
CA ALA A 29 -5.37 -4.51 -15.55
C ALA A 29 -4.19 -3.76 -16.19
N ARG A 30 -2.97 -4.05 -15.76
CA ARG A 30 -1.71 -3.45 -16.26
C ARG A 30 -0.80 -4.44 -16.98
N SER A 31 -1.29 -5.64 -17.31
CA SER A 31 -0.49 -6.73 -17.89
C SER A 31 0.32 -6.31 -19.12
N ASN A 32 -0.24 -5.49 -20.00
CA ASN A 32 0.48 -5.02 -21.20
C ASN A 32 1.70 -4.17 -20.83
N LYS A 33 1.53 -3.25 -19.86
CA LYS A 33 2.62 -2.38 -19.39
C LYS A 33 3.68 -3.20 -18.64
N VAL A 34 3.24 -4.15 -17.80
CA VAL A 34 4.11 -5.09 -17.11
C VAL A 34 4.91 -5.95 -18.09
N GLY A 35 4.29 -6.38 -19.20
CA GLY A 35 4.93 -7.15 -20.26
C GLY A 35 6.06 -6.38 -20.95
N THR A 36 5.82 -5.11 -21.30
CA THR A 36 6.87 -4.18 -21.78
C THR A 36 8.02 -4.07 -20.78
N LEU A 37 7.70 -3.95 -19.49
CA LEU A 37 8.72 -3.83 -18.44
C LEU A 37 9.42 -5.15 -18.10
N GLN A 38 8.97 -6.28 -18.70
CA GLN A 38 9.48 -7.63 -18.46
C GLN A 38 9.48 -8.04 -16.98
N TRP A 39 8.53 -7.53 -16.20
CA TRP A 39 8.46 -7.81 -14.77
C TRP A 39 7.82 -9.17 -14.47
N GLU A 40 8.56 -9.99 -13.73
CA GLU A 40 8.05 -11.26 -13.23
C GLU A 40 7.35 -11.10 -11.87
N TYR A 41 6.28 -11.86 -11.67
CA TYR A 41 5.44 -11.85 -10.48
C TYR A 41 5.05 -10.42 -10.04
N PRO A 42 4.37 -9.63 -10.91
CA PRO A 42 3.94 -8.30 -10.54
C PRO A 42 2.94 -8.35 -9.38
N ASP A 43 3.02 -7.37 -8.48
CA ASP A 43 2.06 -7.15 -7.39
C ASP A 43 1.96 -5.65 -7.08
N VAL A 44 0.97 -5.24 -6.28
CA VAL A 44 0.88 -3.85 -5.79
C VAL A 44 2.04 -3.49 -4.87
N LEU A 45 2.66 -2.32 -5.06
CA LEU A 45 3.75 -1.82 -4.23
C LEU A 45 3.26 -1.37 -2.85
N TYR A 46 2.13 -0.67 -2.76
CA TYR A 46 1.51 -0.32 -1.48
C TYR A 46 0.12 -0.95 -1.41
N SER A 47 -0.11 -1.79 -0.40
CA SER A 47 -1.42 -2.40 -0.19
C SER A 47 -2.38 -1.38 0.44
N PHE A 48 -3.62 -1.31 -0.05
CA PHE A 48 -4.61 -0.43 0.54
C PHE A 48 -4.91 -0.82 1.99
N LEU A 49 -5.02 -2.12 2.27
CA LEU A 49 -5.28 -2.60 3.63
C LEU A 49 -4.18 -2.18 4.60
N GLY A 50 -2.92 -2.14 4.16
CA GLY A 50 -1.79 -1.76 5.00
C GLY A 50 -1.84 -0.29 5.33
N ILE A 51 -1.92 0.53 4.28
CA ILE A 51 -2.08 1.98 4.38
C ILE A 51 -3.29 2.35 5.26
N TYR A 52 -4.43 1.70 5.07
CA TYR A 52 -5.66 2.01 5.78
C TYR A 52 -5.62 1.55 7.24
N THR A 53 -5.04 0.37 7.52
CA THR A 53 -4.86 -0.12 8.90
C THR A 53 -3.96 0.81 9.71
N LEU A 54 -2.86 1.30 9.11
CA LEU A 54 -2.01 2.30 9.73
C LEU A 54 -2.76 3.61 9.99
N GLY A 55 -3.56 4.07 9.03
CA GLY A 55 -4.37 5.28 9.21
C GLY A 55 -5.36 5.15 10.37
N ILE A 56 -6.01 4.00 10.51
CA ILE A 56 -6.94 3.76 11.63
C ILE A 56 -6.19 3.79 12.96
N TRP A 57 -5.02 3.15 13.03
CA TRP A 57 -4.15 3.23 14.21
C TRP A 57 -3.82 4.69 14.56
N SER A 58 -3.36 5.47 13.59
CA SER A 58 -2.94 6.86 13.80
C SER A 58 -4.08 7.78 14.23
N PHE A 59 -5.29 7.60 13.70
CA PHE A 59 -6.43 8.48 13.97
C PHE A 59 -7.25 8.06 15.19
N TYR A 60 -7.29 6.78 15.53
CA TYR A 60 -8.28 6.24 16.46
C TYR A 60 -7.72 5.40 17.61
N LYS A 61 -6.39 5.23 17.74
CA LYS A 61 -5.79 4.49 18.86
C LYS A 61 -6.17 5.05 20.24
N ASP A 62 -6.37 6.36 20.34
CA ASP A 62 -6.71 7.04 21.60
C ASP A 62 -8.23 7.19 21.79
N ASP A 63 -9.03 6.87 20.75
CA ASP A 63 -10.49 6.85 20.85
C ASP A 63 -10.96 5.53 21.45
N GLN A 64 -11.24 5.57 22.76
CA GLN A 64 -11.75 4.42 23.52
C GLN A 64 -13.01 3.80 22.91
N LYS A 65 -13.83 4.57 22.16
CA LYS A 65 -15.03 4.03 21.49
C LYS A 65 -14.69 3.11 20.32
N GLN A 66 -13.55 3.33 19.66
CA GLN A 66 -13.12 2.47 18.56
C GLN A 66 -12.42 1.20 19.03
N GLY A 67 -11.91 1.19 20.27
CA GLY A 67 -11.27 0.02 20.89
C GLY A 67 -10.06 -0.49 20.11
N ILE A 68 -9.33 0.40 19.44
CA ILE A 68 -8.11 0.05 18.70
C ILE A 68 -6.97 -0.18 19.69
N SER A 69 -6.24 -1.28 19.53
CA SER A 69 -5.13 -1.61 20.43
C SER A 69 -3.97 -2.28 19.68
N LEU A 70 -2.82 -2.40 20.33
CA LEU A 70 -1.66 -3.14 19.82
C LEU A 70 -1.44 -4.41 20.65
N SER A 71 -1.16 -5.51 19.94
CA SER A 71 -0.65 -6.75 20.51
C SER A 71 0.67 -7.08 19.82
N GLY A 72 1.78 -6.71 20.46
CA GLY A 72 3.08 -6.60 19.80
C GLY A 72 3.01 -5.59 18.67
N ILE A 73 3.31 -6.02 17.44
CA ILE A 73 3.20 -5.20 16.22
C ILE A 73 1.85 -5.33 15.51
N ILE A 74 0.90 -6.09 16.07
CA ILE A 74 -0.41 -6.35 15.45
C ILE A 74 -1.46 -5.39 16.03
N ILE A 75 -1.91 -4.44 15.21
CA ILE A 75 -3.09 -3.60 15.44
C ILE A 75 -4.35 -4.47 15.46
N LYS A 76 -5.09 -4.37 16.56
CA LYS A 76 -6.33 -5.10 16.83
C LYS A 76 -7.53 -4.17 16.78
N ASN A 77 -8.67 -4.72 16.40
CA ASN A 77 -9.96 -4.06 16.56
C ASN A 77 -10.50 -4.21 17.99
N ASN A 78 -11.68 -3.64 18.25
CA ASN A 78 -12.38 -3.72 19.53
C ASN A 78 -12.79 -5.13 19.98
N GLU A 79 -12.69 -6.14 19.10
CA GLU A 79 -12.95 -7.54 19.42
C GLU A 79 -11.64 -8.31 19.72
N GLY A 80 -10.48 -7.65 19.68
CA GLY A 80 -9.17 -8.29 19.82
C GLY A 80 -8.69 -9.04 18.56
N HIS A 81 -9.43 -8.94 17.45
CA HIS A 81 -9.08 -9.53 16.17
C HIS A 81 -8.11 -8.63 15.39
N ASN A 82 -7.32 -9.21 14.47
CA ASN A 82 -6.42 -8.43 13.61
C ASN A 82 -7.22 -7.43 12.77
N LEU A 83 -6.90 -6.13 12.89
CA LEU A 83 -7.57 -5.06 12.16
C LEU A 83 -7.26 -5.13 10.66
N TYR A 84 -6.08 -5.62 10.27
CA TYR A 84 -5.70 -5.90 8.89
C TYR A 84 -6.51 -7.10 8.37
N ASN A 85 -7.81 -6.86 8.13
CA ASN A 85 -8.76 -7.87 7.71
C ASN A 85 -9.80 -7.22 6.78
N ARG A 86 -9.73 -7.56 5.49
CA ARG A 86 -10.62 -7.00 4.47
C ARG A 86 -12.10 -7.17 4.79
N LYS A 87 -12.52 -8.36 5.26
CA LYS A 87 -13.93 -8.66 5.55
C LYS A 87 -14.47 -7.86 6.73
N TYR A 88 -13.63 -7.59 7.73
CA TYR A 88 -13.99 -6.71 8.85
C TYR A 88 -14.07 -5.26 8.39
N LEU A 89 -13.03 -4.78 7.70
CA LEU A 89 -12.95 -3.38 7.26
C LEU A 89 -14.02 -3.04 6.23
N SER A 90 -14.37 -3.94 5.31
CA SER A 90 -15.44 -3.68 4.33
C SER A 90 -16.81 -3.44 4.98
N LYS A 91 -17.04 -3.98 6.19
CA LYS A 91 -18.27 -3.74 6.95
C LYS A 91 -18.22 -2.53 7.87
N THR A 92 -17.02 -2.10 8.27
CA THR A 92 -16.84 -1.13 9.35
C THR A 92 -16.19 0.18 8.93
N HIS A 93 -15.59 0.26 7.73
CA HIS A 93 -14.79 1.41 7.28
C HIS A 93 -15.48 2.77 7.42
N ARG A 94 -16.80 2.83 7.25
CA ARG A 94 -17.59 4.07 7.36
C ARG A 94 -17.50 4.74 8.74
N LYS A 95 -17.18 4.00 9.80
CA LYS A 95 -17.01 4.60 11.14
C LYS A 95 -15.73 5.43 11.26
N TYR A 96 -14.76 5.24 10.36
CA TYR A 96 -13.48 5.96 10.36
C TYR A 96 -13.54 7.24 9.51
N HIS A 97 -14.61 8.03 9.66
CA HIS A 97 -14.91 9.20 8.83
C HIS A 97 -13.75 10.18 8.68
N ALA A 98 -13.08 10.56 9.78
CA ALA A 98 -12.00 11.54 9.75
C ALA A 98 -10.79 11.09 8.90
N LEU A 99 -10.55 9.78 8.77
CA LEU A 99 -9.51 9.22 7.92
C LEU A 99 -9.99 9.17 6.45
N ASN A 100 -11.23 8.72 6.23
CA ASN A 100 -11.82 8.60 4.89
C ASN A 100 -11.90 9.93 4.14
N GLU A 101 -12.02 11.03 4.87
CA GLU A 101 -12.09 12.38 4.30
C GLU A 101 -10.74 13.05 4.06
N THR A 102 -9.63 12.40 4.42
CA THR A 102 -8.30 12.96 4.16
C THR A 102 -8.00 13.00 2.67
N GLU A 103 -7.53 14.16 2.18
CA GLU A 103 -7.22 14.36 0.77
C GLU A 103 -6.08 13.43 0.34
N GLU A 104 -5.06 13.23 1.18
CA GLU A 104 -3.94 12.36 0.86
C GLU A 104 -4.34 10.89 0.69
N LEU A 105 -5.35 10.41 1.44
CA LEU A 105 -5.87 9.05 1.25
C LEU A 105 -6.69 8.94 -0.03
N LYS A 106 -7.48 9.97 -0.36
CA LYS A 106 -8.22 10.03 -1.64
C LYS A 106 -7.26 10.00 -2.82
N THR A 107 -6.20 10.82 -2.79
CA THR A 107 -5.12 10.79 -3.78
C THR A 107 -4.46 9.42 -3.89
N PHE A 108 -4.19 8.76 -2.76
CA PHE A 108 -3.66 7.40 -2.79
C PHE A 108 -4.60 6.41 -3.49
N ILE A 109 -5.91 6.53 -3.26
CA ILE A 109 -6.91 5.66 -3.89
C ILE A 109 -6.99 5.92 -5.40
N GLU A 110 -6.94 7.18 -5.83
CA GLU A 110 -6.87 7.56 -7.24
C GLU A 110 -5.61 6.99 -7.91
N HIS A 111 -4.48 6.98 -7.20
CA HIS A 111 -3.22 6.46 -7.70
C HIS A 111 -3.08 4.94 -7.57
N TYR A 112 -3.96 4.28 -6.81
CA TYR A 112 -3.82 2.89 -6.38
C TYR A 112 -3.67 1.92 -7.55
N SER A 113 -4.39 2.15 -8.65
CA SER A 113 -4.36 1.29 -9.82
C SER A 113 -3.35 1.69 -10.89
N THR A 114 -2.58 2.77 -10.68
CA THR A 114 -1.59 3.23 -11.66
C THR A 114 -0.42 2.24 -11.78
N ILE A 115 0.35 2.30 -12.87
CA ILE A 115 1.53 1.44 -13.02
C ILE A 115 2.61 1.79 -11.97
N GLY A 116 2.61 3.04 -11.47
CA GLY A 116 3.47 3.47 -10.38
C GLY A 116 3.21 2.79 -9.04
N ASN A 117 2.06 2.13 -8.85
CA ASN A 117 1.78 1.29 -7.69
C ASN A 117 1.89 -0.21 -8.02
N VAL A 118 2.45 -0.61 -9.16
CA VAL A 118 2.80 -2.02 -9.46
C VAL A 118 4.32 -2.17 -9.36
N CYS A 119 4.78 -3.34 -8.92
CA CYS A 119 6.20 -3.64 -8.75
C CYS A 119 6.47 -5.12 -9.07
N PRO A 120 7.63 -5.47 -9.67
CA PRO A 120 8.07 -6.87 -9.66
C PRO A 120 8.26 -7.31 -8.21
N THR A 121 7.92 -8.55 -7.89
CA THR A 121 8.17 -9.11 -6.56
C THR A 121 9.21 -10.22 -6.55
N TRP A 122 9.64 -10.67 -7.73
CA TRP A 122 10.76 -11.58 -7.85
C TRP A 122 12.10 -10.82 -7.93
N PRO A 123 13.14 -11.28 -7.22
CA PRO A 123 13.13 -12.41 -6.27
C PRO A 123 12.73 -12.03 -4.84
N GLY A 124 12.14 -13.00 -4.12
CA GLY A 124 11.96 -12.99 -2.67
C GLY A 124 10.65 -12.36 -2.16
N GLY A 125 10.19 -11.27 -2.77
CA GLY A 125 8.93 -10.59 -2.42
C GLY A 125 7.71 -11.50 -2.56
N ASN A 126 7.70 -12.29 -3.63
CA ASN A 126 6.65 -13.27 -3.96
C ASN A 126 6.45 -14.35 -2.88
N GLU A 127 7.48 -14.67 -2.08
CA GLU A 127 7.40 -15.70 -1.04
C GLU A 127 7.25 -15.12 0.37
N HIS A 128 7.90 -13.97 0.63
CA HIS A 128 8.12 -13.48 1.99
C HIS A 128 7.20 -12.34 2.39
N ARG A 129 6.78 -11.47 1.45
CA ARG A 129 6.20 -10.16 1.80
C ARG A 129 4.96 -10.25 2.69
N GLY A 130 4.01 -11.12 2.33
CA GLY A 130 2.79 -11.36 3.12
C GLY A 130 3.00 -12.12 4.44
N LYS A 131 4.22 -12.60 4.71
CA LYS A 131 4.61 -13.31 5.95
C LYS A 131 5.54 -12.50 6.85
N SER A 132 5.96 -11.32 6.41
CA SER A 132 6.92 -10.47 7.14
C SER A 132 6.29 -9.61 8.24
N HIS A 133 5.00 -9.75 8.57
CA HIS A 133 4.35 -8.93 9.61
C HIS A 133 4.62 -7.42 9.48
N CYS A 134 4.63 -6.91 8.25
CA CYS A 134 4.98 -5.53 7.93
C CYS A 134 3.82 -4.74 7.30
N TYR A 135 2.58 -5.26 7.41
CA TYR A 135 1.39 -4.68 6.78
C TYR A 135 1.52 -4.48 5.26
N ASP A 136 2.36 -5.29 4.62
CA ASP A 136 2.75 -5.15 3.22
C ASP A 136 3.32 -3.75 2.88
N ILE A 137 3.91 -3.06 3.86
CA ILE A 137 4.55 -1.76 3.65
C ILE A 137 5.97 -1.96 3.14
N PRO A 138 6.28 -1.50 1.91
CA PRO A 138 7.56 -1.75 1.26
C PRO A 138 8.73 -1.02 1.95
N ASP A 139 8.48 0.14 2.57
CA ASP A 139 9.47 0.89 3.37
C ASP A 139 10.03 0.05 4.53
N VAL A 140 9.22 -0.86 5.09
CA VAL A 140 9.66 -1.81 6.12
C VAL A 140 10.27 -3.05 5.49
N TYR A 141 9.55 -3.64 4.52
CA TYR A 141 9.96 -4.90 3.90
C TYR A 141 11.36 -4.81 3.27
N TYR A 142 11.59 -3.83 2.39
CA TYR A 142 12.86 -3.70 1.68
C TYR A 142 14.00 -3.26 2.59
N LYS A 143 13.72 -2.47 3.63
CA LYS A 143 14.74 -2.09 4.62
C LYS A 143 15.15 -3.27 5.49
N ARG A 144 14.19 -4.09 5.93
CA ARG A 144 14.44 -5.33 6.68
C ARG A 144 15.15 -6.39 5.85
N HIS A 145 14.78 -6.49 4.58
CA HIS A 145 15.27 -7.50 3.64
C HIS A 145 16.17 -6.89 2.57
N GLU A 146 17.18 -6.13 2.98
CA GLU A 146 18.04 -5.36 2.08
C GLU A 146 18.70 -6.21 0.99
N ARG A 147 19.05 -7.46 1.30
CA ARG A 147 19.55 -8.42 0.30
C ARG A 147 18.56 -8.63 -0.85
N TRP A 148 17.28 -8.85 -0.53
CA TRP A 148 16.25 -9.06 -1.54
C TRP A 148 15.95 -7.78 -2.32
N TYR A 149 15.97 -6.63 -1.65
CA TYR A 149 15.90 -5.34 -2.32
C TYR A 149 17.01 -5.18 -3.38
N ARG A 150 18.28 -5.40 -2.98
CA ARG A 150 19.45 -5.27 -3.87
C ARG A 150 19.34 -6.20 -5.07
N GLU A 151 18.96 -7.45 -4.85
CA GLU A 151 18.80 -8.43 -5.93
C GLU A 151 17.68 -8.01 -6.90
N LEU A 152 16.53 -7.59 -6.36
CA LEU A 152 15.38 -7.18 -7.15
C LEU A 152 15.68 -5.97 -8.03
N VAL A 153 16.34 -4.93 -7.50
CA VAL A 153 16.70 -3.75 -8.32
C VAL A 153 17.85 -4.03 -9.28
N THR A 154 18.68 -5.04 -9.01
CA THR A 154 19.72 -5.49 -9.95
C THR A 154 19.10 -6.19 -11.16
N GLN A 155 18.12 -7.07 -10.93
CA GLN A 155 17.42 -7.78 -12.00
C GLN A 155 16.37 -6.91 -12.70
N ASN A 156 15.76 -5.98 -11.97
CA ASN A 156 14.70 -5.09 -12.46
C ASN A 156 15.07 -3.63 -12.18
N PRO A 157 16.02 -3.03 -12.93
CA PRO A 157 16.44 -1.65 -12.72
C PRO A 157 15.30 -0.63 -12.90
N THR A 158 14.26 -1.02 -13.65
CA THR A 158 13.04 -0.23 -13.86
C THR A 158 12.09 -0.25 -12.67
N ALA A 159 12.34 -1.03 -11.61
CA ALA A 159 11.46 -1.07 -10.44
C ALA A 159 11.36 0.28 -9.72
N PHE A 160 12.40 1.14 -9.83
CA PHE A 160 12.45 2.50 -9.31
C PHE A 160 12.08 2.61 -7.82
N LEU A 161 12.70 1.77 -6.99
CA LEU A 161 12.39 1.64 -5.55
C LEU A 161 13.31 2.45 -4.62
N LYS A 162 14.23 3.25 -5.17
CA LYS A 162 15.21 4.00 -4.37
C LYS A 162 14.53 4.89 -3.32
N ASP A 163 13.47 5.59 -3.71
CA ASP A 163 12.77 6.50 -2.80
C ASP A 163 12.00 5.77 -1.69
N VAL A 164 11.73 4.46 -1.83
CA VAL A 164 11.15 3.65 -0.76
C VAL A 164 12.17 3.37 0.34
N VAL A 165 13.41 3.01 -0.02
CA VAL A 165 14.43 2.58 0.95
C VAL A 165 15.28 3.71 1.54
N ASP A 166 15.36 4.84 0.83
CA ASP A 166 16.07 6.04 1.27
C ASP A 166 15.13 7.03 2.00
N SER A 167 13.89 6.63 2.27
CA SER A 167 12.89 7.49 2.91
C SER A 167 13.12 7.65 4.42
N GLY A 168 12.61 8.75 4.96
CA GLY A 168 12.46 8.92 6.41
C GLY A 168 11.43 7.97 7.05
N PHE A 169 10.82 7.06 6.30
CA PHE A 169 9.90 6.03 6.79
C PHE A 169 10.47 4.61 6.65
N ALA A 170 11.60 4.45 5.96
CA ALA A 170 12.28 3.17 5.78
C ALA A 170 12.92 2.71 7.10
N VAL A 171 12.40 1.62 7.65
CA VAL A 171 12.80 1.08 8.96
C VAL A 171 12.87 -0.43 8.95
N VAL A 172 13.70 -1.02 9.80
CA VAL A 172 13.81 -2.49 9.89
C VAL A 172 12.60 -3.05 10.65
N GLU A 173 12.24 -2.44 11.77
CA GLU A 173 11.17 -2.95 12.64
C GLU A 173 9.82 -2.30 12.35
N THR A 174 8.76 -3.11 12.36
CA THR A 174 7.39 -2.62 12.13
C THR A 174 6.96 -1.67 13.26
N SER A 175 7.45 -1.88 14.50
CA SER A 175 7.22 -0.98 15.63
C SER A 175 7.72 0.43 15.35
N ASP A 176 8.89 0.57 14.75
CA ASP A 176 9.48 1.88 14.44
C ASP A 176 8.60 2.64 13.44
N LEU A 177 7.99 1.94 12.47
CA LEU A 177 7.05 2.57 11.56
C LEU A 177 5.80 3.01 12.31
N LEU A 178 5.25 2.17 13.18
CA LEU A 178 4.06 2.49 13.99
C LEU A 178 4.28 3.74 14.85
N GLU A 179 5.48 3.94 15.38
CA GLU A 179 5.89 5.16 16.10
C GLU A 179 6.03 6.37 15.17
N ARG A 180 6.59 6.17 13.97
CA ARG A 180 6.74 7.23 12.95
C ARG A 180 5.41 7.69 12.37
N VAL A 181 4.35 6.90 12.46
CA VAL A 181 3.01 7.27 12.01
C VAL A 181 2.00 7.41 13.14
N ASP A 182 2.45 7.48 14.39
CA ASP A 182 1.59 7.33 15.59
C ASP A 182 0.52 8.41 15.81
N THR A 183 0.47 9.45 14.99
CA THR A 183 -0.52 10.55 15.07
C THR A 183 -1.07 10.86 13.68
N PRO A 184 -2.26 11.48 13.57
CA PRO A 184 -2.85 11.84 12.28
C PRO A 184 -1.88 12.64 11.39
N LYS A 185 -1.23 13.67 11.96
CA LYS A 185 -0.29 14.54 11.24
C LYS A 185 0.89 13.75 10.66
N LYS A 186 1.47 12.84 11.45
CA LYS A 186 2.60 12.01 11.01
C LYS A 186 2.17 11.00 9.94
N TYR A 187 1.01 10.37 10.10
CA TYR A 187 0.44 9.49 9.08
C TYR A 187 0.15 10.23 7.76
N ILE A 188 -0.37 11.45 7.81
CA ILE A 188 -0.55 12.28 6.61
C ILE A 188 0.80 12.55 5.94
N SER A 189 1.86 12.81 6.70
CA SER A 189 3.21 12.94 6.14
C SER A 189 3.68 11.65 5.46
N PHE A 190 3.33 10.48 6.00
CA PHE A 190 3.60 9.19 5.38
C PHE A 190 2.79 8.98 4.10
N LEU A 191 1.50 9.34 4.07
CA LEU A 191 0.70 9.27 2.84
C LEU A 191 1.25 10.18 1.72
N LYS A 192 1.73 11.39 2.06
CA LYS A 192 2.41 12.26 1.08
C LYS A 192 3.63 11.60 0.47
N HIS A 193 4.41 10.90 1.29
CA HIS A 193 5.54 10.11 0.82
C HIS A 193 5.09 8.97 -0.10
N VAL A 194 4.09 8.18 0.30
CA VAL A 194 3.53 7.08 -0.51
C VAL A 194 3.04 7.59 -1.87
N ASN A 195 2.25 8.67 -1.89
CA ASN A 195 1.76 9.28 -3.12
C ASN A 195 2.90 9.77 -4.00
N HIS A 196 3.89 10.46 -3.42
CA HIS A 196 5.08 10.91 -4.16
C HIS A 196 5.85 9.77 -4.81
N VAL A 197 6.06 8.66 -4.08
CA VAL A 197 6.71 7.46 -4.63
C VAL A 197 5.92 6.92 -5.82
N ILE A 198 4.59 6.75 -5.66
CA ILE A 198 3.74 6.20 -6.72
C ILE A 198 3.76 7.11 -7.96
N ASP A 199 3.61 8.42 -7.78
CA ASP A 199 3.58 9.39 -8.89
C ASP A 199 4.88 9.41 -9.67
N LYS A 200 6.00 9.54 -8.96
CA LYS A 200 7.32 9.57 -9.57
C LYS A 200 7.62 8.27 -10.31
N ARG A 201 7.29 7.11 -9.72
CA ARG A 201 7.39 5.82 -10.40
C ARG A 201 6.50 5.78 -11.64
N ASN A 202 5.26 6.24 -11.54
CA ASN A 202 4.32 6.27 -12.65
C ASN A 202 4.88 7.10 -13.82
N GLU A 203 5.42 8.29 -13.56
CA GLU A 203 6.05 9.14 -14.58
C GLU A 203 7.23 8.46 -15.28
N LEU A 204 8.14 7.84 -14.51
CA LEU A 204 9.31 7.16 -15.05
C LEU A 204 8.91 5.94 -15.90
N LEU A 205 8.00 5.11 -15.39
CA LEU A 205 7.54 3.90 -16.07
C LEU A 205 6.78 4.23 -17.34
N MET A 206 5.96 5.30 -17.33
CA MET A 206 5.21 5.72 -18.50
C MET A 206 6.11 6.26 -19.63
N LYS A 207 7.34 6.69 -19.36
CA LYS A 207 8.31 7.03 -20.42
C LYS A 207 8.74 5.78 -21.18
N ILE A 208 9.14 4.74 -20.44
CA ILE A 208 9.54 3.45 -21.01
C ILE A 208 8.38 2.82 -21.80
N VAL A 209 7.20 2.75 -21.20
CA VAL A 209 6.03 2.13 -21.83
C VAL A 209 5.54 2.88 -23.07
N LYS A 210 5.82 4.18 -23.20
CA LYS A 210 5.46 4.98 -24.38
C LYS A 210 6.50 4.91 -25.50
N GLU A 211 7.76 4.67 -25.17
CA GLU A 211 8.88 4.59 -26.12
C GLU A 211 8.85 3.31 -26.99
N GLU A 212 8.09 2.28 -26.60
CA GLU A 212 7.91 1.03 -27.36
C GLU A 212 6.76 1.06 -28.41
N ARG A 213 6.24 2.24 -28.76
CA ARG A 213 5.25 2.43 -29.86
C ARG A 213 5.91 2.89 -31.14
#